data_AF-A0A967ST76-F1
#
_entry.id   AF-A0A967ST76-F1
#
_cell.length_a   1.000
_cell.length_b   1.000
_cell.length_c   1.000
_cell.angle_alpha   90.00
_cell.angle_beta   90.00
_cell.angle_gamma   90.00
#
_symmetry.space_group_name_H-M   'P 1'
#
loop_
_entity.id
_entity.type
_entity.pdbx_description
1 polymer ?
#
loop_
_entity_poly.entity_id
_entity_poly.type
_entity_poly.pdbx_seq_one_letter_code
_entity_poly.pdbx_strand_id
1 'polypeptide(L)' 'MKTREVILVTCPQCQTRYDAPITPIISVGSDPALKQAFLRGELNISQCPQCGFTSELNIPLLYHDSA' A
#
# COMPACT_ATOMS: atom_id res chain seq x y z
N MET A 1 12.20 4.17 11.24
CA MET A 1 11.70 4.69 9.95
C MET A 1 10.18 4.61 9.96
N LYS A 2 9.47 5.63 9.44
CA LYS A 2 8.01 5.53 9.26
C LYS A 2 7.74 4.62 8.07
N THR A 3 7.03 3.52 8.29
CA THR A 3 6.70 2.54 7.24
C THR A 3 5.38 2.84 6.55
N ARG A 4 4.60 3.80 7.07
CA ARG A 4 3.29 4.20 6.54
C ARG A 4 3.30 5.63 6.07
N GLU A 5 2.75 5.84 4.89
CA GLU A 5 2.54 7.14 4.26
C GLU A 5 1.11 7.24 3.73
N VAL A 6 0.70 8.44 3.31
CA VAL A 6 -0.61 8.70 2.70
C VAL A 6 -0.36 9.39 1.37
N ILE A 7 -1.02 8.93 0.32
CA ILE A 7 -0.94 9.52 -1.02
C ILE A 7 -2.33 9.84 -1.56
N LEU A 8 -2.39 10.80 -2.49
CA LEU A 8 -3.61 11.12 -3.22
C LEU A 8 -3.78 10.17 -4.41
N VAL A 9 -4.87 9.39 -4.41
CA VAL A 9 -5.23 8.48 -5.50
C VAL A 9 -6.40 9.05 -6.28
N THR A 10 -6.43 8.83 -7.60
CA THR A 10 -7.60 9.11 -8.44
C THR A 10 -8.22 7.79 -8.87
N CYS A 11 -9.48 7.54 -8.51
CA CYS A 11 -10.20 6.33 -8.88
C CYS A 11 -10.34 6.24 -10.42
N PRO A 12 -9.92 5.14 -11.08
CA PRO A 12 -10.07 5.00 -12.52
C PRO A 12 -11.52 4.78 -12.98
N GLN A 13 -12.41 4.34 -12.08
CA GLN A 13 -13.83 4.07 -12.40
C GLN A 13 -14.72 5.32 -12.29
N CYS A 14 -14.58 6.11 -11.23
CA CYS A 14 -15.47 7.24 -10.94
C CYS A 14 -14.76 8.59 -10.80
N GLN A 15 -13.43 8.62 -11.01
CA GLN A 15 -12.57 9.81 -10.94
C GLN A 15 -12.50 10.54 -9.58
N THR A 16 -13.14 9.99 -8.54
CA THR A 16 -13.01 10.52 -7.17
C THR A 16 -11.56 10.49 -6.74
N ARG A 17 -11.10 11.61 -6.19
CA ARG A 17 -9.78 11.72 -5.55
C ARG A 17 -9.91 11.47 -4.06
N TYR A 18 -9.05 10.64 -3.50
CA TYR A 18 -9.07 10.30 -2.08
C TYR A 18 -7.68 9.97 -1.55
N ASP A 19 -7.51 10.15 -0.25
CA ASP A 19 -6.29 9.79 0.46
C ASP A 19 -6.27 8.28 0.71
N ALA A 20 -5.19 7.62 0.31
CA ALA A 20 -4.98 6.19 0.52
C ALA A 20 -3.71 5.96 1.33
N PRO A 21 -3.76 5.18 2.43
CA PRO A 21 -2.57 4.78 3.15
C PRO A 21 -1.76 3.78 2.32
N ILE A 22 -0.44 3.92 2.36
CA ILE A 22 0.50 3.03 1.69
C ILE A 22 1.63 2.62 2.63
N THR A 23 2.26 1.50 2.30
CA THR A 23 3.46 0.95 2.92
C THR A 23 4.58 0.90 1.88
N PRO A 24 5.27 2.03 1.61
CA PRO A 24 6.35 2.08 0.61
C PRO A 24 7.66 1.46 1.10
N ILE A 25 7.79 1.21 2.42
CA ILE A 25 9.00 0.63 3.02
C ILE A 25 8.62 -0.64 3.78
N ILE A 26 9.18 -1.75 3.35
CA ILE A 26 9.05 -3.06 4.00
C ILE A 26 10.40 -3.39 4.64
N SER A 27 10.47 -3.27 5.97
CA SER A 27 11.66 -3.64 6.75
C SER A 27 11.34 -4.88 7.57
N VAL A 28 11.80 -6.05 7.10
CA VAL A 28 11.48 -7.36 7.73
C VAL A 28 12.08 -7.45 9.13
N GLY A 29 13.28 -6.91 9.33
CA GLY A 29 13.93 -6.88 10.65
C GLY A 29 13.18 -6.02 11.67
N SER A 30 12.34 -5.07 11.22
CA SER A 30 11.54 -4.21 12.10
C SER A 30 10.11 -4.72 12.28
N ASP A 31 9.49 -5.25 11.22
CA ASP A 31 8.14 -5.80 11.24
C ASP A 31 8.06 -7.04 10.32
N PRO A 32 8.26 -8.25 10.88
CA PRO A 32 8.21 -9.50 10.11
C PRO A 32 6.85 -9.77 9.47
N ALA A 33 5.75 -9.20 9.99
CA ALA A 33 4.42 -9.41 9.42
C ALA A 33 4.29 -8.76 8.04
N LEU A 34 5.04 -7.67 7.77
CA LEU A 34 5.05 -7.03 6.46
C LEU A 34 5.60 -7.93 5.37
N LYS A 35 6.56 -8.83 5.67
CA LYS A 35 7.05 -9.82 4.70
C LYS A 35 5.92 -10.72 4.24
N GLN A 36 5.16 -11.24 5.20
CA GLN A 36 4.06 -12.17 4.91
C GLN A 36 2.92 -11.48 4.16
N ALA A 37 2.55 -10.26 4.55
CA ALA A 37 1.55 -9.46 3.82
C ALA A 37 2.00 -9.13 2.39
N PHE A 38 3.28 -8.79 2.20
CA PHE A 38 3.86 -8.53 0.88
C PHE A 38 3.81 -9.76 -0.03
N LEU A 39 4.25 -10.92 0.48
CA LEU A 39 4.26 -12.18 -0.28
C LEU A 39 2.84 -12.67 -0.63
N ARG A 40 1.83 -12.27 0.13
CA ARG A 40 0.41 -12.53 -0.19
C ARG A 40 -0.23 -11.49 -1.10
N GLY A 41 0.46 -10.41 -1.45
CA GLY A 41 -0.10 -9.32 -2.25
C GLY A 41 -1.12 -8.45 -1.49
N GLU A 42 -1.07 -8.43 -0.16
CA GLU A 42 -2.06 -7.74 0.68
C GLU A 42 -1.71 -6.28 1.00
N LEU A 43 -0.56 -5.80 0.51
CA LEU A 43 -0.09 -4.43 0.76
C LEU A 43 -0.53 -3.49 -0.36
N ASN A 44 -0.69 -2.21 0.00
CA ASN A 44 -0.98 -1.14 -0.95
C ASN A 44 -2.25 -1.38 -1.77
N ILE A 45 -3.24 -2.07 -1.20
CA ILE A 45 -4.58 -2.19 -1.78
C ILE A 45 -5.41 -0.97 -1.35
N SER A 46 -6.09 -0.34 -2.29
CA SER A 46 -7.02 0.75 -2.01
C SER A 46 -8.44 0.38 -2.43
N GLN A 47 -9.42 0.81 -1.65
CA GLN A 47 -10.83 0.75 -2.01
C GLN A 47 -11.36 2.18 -2.14
N CYS A 48 -11.91 2.52 -3.30
CA CYS A 48 -12.52 3.82 -3.53
C CYS A 48 -13.73 4.00 -2.60
N PRO A 49 -13.78 5.05 -1.76
CA PRO A 49 -14.89 5.25 -0.83
C PRO A 49 -16.20 5.64 -1.53
N GLN A 50 -16.12 6.12 -2.78
CA GLN A 50 -17.30 6.58 -3.53
C GLN A 50 -18.01 5.47 -4.30
N CYS A 51 -17.25 4.57 -4.95
CA CYS A 51 -17.83 3.55 -5.85
C CYS A 51 -17.46 2.12 -5.47
N GLY A 52 -16.66 1.92 -4.41
CA GLY A 52 -16.23 0.61 -3.94
C GLY A 52 -15.20 -0.11 -4.81
N PHE A 53 -14.69 0.52 -5.88
CA PHE A 53 -13.66 -0.08 -6.74
C PHE A 53 -12.39 -0.34 -5.93
N THR A 54 -11.94 -1.60 -5.94
CA THR A 54 -10.74 -2.03 -5.21
C THR A 54 -9.64 -2.36 -6.19
N SER A 55 -8.44 -1.83 -5.95
CA SER A 55 -7.25 -2.14 -6.76
C SER A 55 -5.97 -2.06 -5.95
N GLU A 56 -4.97 -2.81 -6.40
CA GLU A 56 -3.58 -2.61 -5.98
C GLU A 56 -3.07 -1.25 -6.47
N LEU A 57 -2.29 -0.59 -5.63
CA LEU A 57 -1.57 0.64 -5.95
C LEU A 57 -0.14 0.28 -6.36
N ASN A 58 0.15 0.42 -7.65
CA ASN A 58 1.49 0.24 -8.21
C ASN A 58 2.38 1.43 -7.87
N ILE A 59 2.91 1.44 -6.65
CA ILE A 59 3.83 2.44 -6.15
C ILE A 59 5.25 1.87 -6.02
N PRO A 60 6.31 2.69 -6.18
CA PRO A 60 7.66 2.27 -5.84
C PRO A 60 7.74 1.82 -4.38
N LEU A 61 8.48 0.73 -4.13
CA LEU A 61 8.68 0.19 -2.78
C LEU A 61 10.17 -0.11 -2.52
N LEU A 62 10.60 0.11 -1.28
CA LEU A 62 11.88 -0.33 -0.75
C LEU A 62 11.67 -1.58 0.11
N TYR A 63 12.27 -2.68 -0.30
CA TYR A 63 12.28 -3.93 0.46
C TYR A 63 13.64 -4.14 1.11
N HIS A 64 13.66 -4.27 2.42
CA HIS A 64 14.85 -4.57 3.21
C HIS A 64 14.58 -5.79 4.09
N ASP A 65 15.27 -6.89 3.80
CA ASP A 65 15.24 -8.12 4.58
C ASP A 65 16.64 -8.39 5.12
N SER A 66 16.81 -8.16 6.43
CA SER A 66 18.05 -8.42 7.16
C SER A 66 18.01 -9.75 7.92
N ALA A 67 17.01 -10.60 7.64
CA ALA A 67 16.88 -11.94 8.24
C ALA A 67 17.94 -12.90 7.71
#